data_AF-A0A015J5S9-F1
#
_entry.id   AF-A0A015J5S9-F1
#
_cell.length_a   1.000
_cell.length_b   1.000
_cell.length_c   1.000
_cell.angle_alpha   90.00
_cell.angle_beta   90.00
_cell.angle_gamma   90.00
#
_symmetry.space_group_name_H-M   'P 1'
#
loop_
_entity.id
_entity.type
_entity.pdbx_description
1 polymer ?
#
loop_
_entity_poly.entity_id
_entity_poly.type
_entity_poly.pdbx_seq_one_letter_code
_entity_poly.pdbx_strand_id
1 'polypeptide(L)'
;MPTEVSDDTSEYVNGISSYILRITGTLINGQKAVVKITGIKPFFDVEVPEEMPLSTFKIRLVNILSNTLKGTSKFGIENISAFPLQGYHTEKKLYIRIITWNQFDRYNALKAVREVGIRTASDDLTPIYYYRKVAREKRLPLSSWVTLSNYFHEYIQGGTHLFQVSVNNYNPTSEDDYNNPLFSLALLRDRTLVLTWDIETYSSLGLGKFPTAQSDESNVFMICMSVHWKDDPNPLKQICLVDVETAPDPNWITIICGSQTNLLKAFALCRELLSPDIQIGFNDSQYDWRFIVEKAKKLGVLERMFNQMSLKPLSLEKITKWQYQYNKIKVNDMPFHSKHLNTPGCVAIDVRPCFMKLYSKAEKSSLAFYLNECGLESKMDIWQAELD
;
A
#
# COMPACT_ATOMS: atom_id res chain seq x y z
N MET A 1 -4.75 -6.88 13.24
CA MET A 1 -5.47 -5.90 12.42
C MET A 1 -4.70 -5.66 11.13
N PRO A 2 -5.20 -6.10 9.97
CA PRO A 2 -4.65 -5.74 8.66
C PRO A 2 -4.66 -4.23 8.44
N THR A 3 -3.56 -3.68 7.92
CA THR A 3 -3.41 -2.25 7.56
C THR A 3 -3.07 -2.08 6.09
N GLU A 4 -2.28 -2.98 5.50
CA GLU A 4 -1.89 -2.95 4.09
C GLU A 4 -1.98 -4.34 3.47
N VAL A 5 -2.32 -4.40 2.18
CA VAL A 5 -2.40 -5.62 1.39
C VAL A 5 -1.54 -5.49 0.12
N SER A 6 -0.79 -6.54 -0.21
CA SER A 6 -0.02 -6.60 -1.45
C SER A 6 -0.05 -8.00 -2.06
N ASP A 7 -0.11 -8.04 -3.40
CA ASP A 7 0.09 -9.25 -4.19
C ASP A 7 1.59 -9.57 -4.26
N ASP A 8 2.02 -10.75 -3.81
CA ASP A 8 3.39 -11.23 -4.01
C ASP A 8 3.42 -12.37 -5.04
N THR A 9 4.07 -12.10 -6.17
CA THR A 9 4.22 -13.04 -7.28
C THR A 9 5.63 -13.64 -7.38
N SER A 10 6.52 -13.27 -6.45
CA SER A 10 7.96 -13.56 -6.56
C SER A 10 8.44 -14.74 -5.71
N GLU A 11 7.58 -15.29 -4.87
CA GLU A 11 7.96 -16.38 -3.96
C GLU A 11 7.66 -17.76 -4.54
N TYR A 12 8.60 -18.68 -4.30
CA TYR A 12 8.49 -20.09 -4.68
C TYR A 12 8.14 -20.89 -3.43
N VAL A 13 7.01 -21.59 -3.46
CA VAL A 13 6.63 -22.56 -2.42
C VAL A 13 7.04 -23.93 -2.96
N ASN A 14 7.99 -24.60 -2.29
CA ASN A 14 8.54 -25.89 -2.72
C ASN A 14 9.04 -25.90 -4.17
N GLY A 15 9.69 -24.82 -4.61
CA GLY A 15 10.21 -24.68 -5.98
C GLY A 15 9.15 -24.33 -7.04
N ILE A 16 7.89 -24.13 -6.65
CA ILE A 16 6.80 -23.71 -7.55
C ILE A 16 6.44 -22.26 -7.28
N SER A 17 6.56 -21.40 -8.31
CA SER A 17 6.06 -20.03 -8.25
C SER A 17 4.56 -20.06 -7.99
N SER A 18 4.18 -19.56 -6.83
CA SER A 18 2.82 -19.60 -6.31
C SER A 18 2.36 -18.19 -5.99
N TYR A 19 1.07 -17.91 -6.17
CA TYR A 19 0.51 -16.66 -5.72
C TYR A 19 0.42 -16.63 -4.18
N ILE A 20 0.95 -15.56 -3.58
CA ILE A 20 0.88 -15.31 -2.15
C ILE A 20 0.23 -13.95 -1.93
N LEU A 21 -0.75 -13.91 -1.04
CA LEU A 21 -1.33 -12.65 -0.58
C LEU A 21 -0.61 -12.23 0.71
N ARG A 22 0.05 -11.08 0.69
CA ARG A 22 0.76 -10.54 1.85
C ARG A 22 -0.09 -9.46 2.51
N ILE A 23 -0.29 -9.61 3.81
CA ILE A 23 -0.97 -8.64 4.66
C ILE A 23 0.04 -8.10 5.67
N THR A 24 0.17 -6.78 5.79
CA THR A 24 0.86 -6.16 6.92
C THR A 24 -0.17 -5.66 7.91
N GLY A 25 0.16 -5.65 9.19
CA GLY A 25 -0.73 -5.21 10.23
C GLY A 25 -0.10 -5.27 11.63
N THR A 26 -0.96 -5.16 12.64
CA THR A 26 -0.57 -5.21 14.04
C THR A 26 -1.22 -6.38 14.78
N LEU A 27 -0.50 -6.96 15.74
CA LEU A 27 -1.06 -7.86 16.74
C LEU A 27 -1.85 -7.06 17.78
N ILE A 28 -2.64 -7.74 18.60
CA ILE A 28 -3.50 -7.11 19.62
C ILE A 28 -2.71 -6.25 20.63
N ASN A 29 -1.44 -6.57 20.85
CA ASN A 29 -0.54 -5.82 21.73
C ASN A 29 0.22 -4.68 21.02
N GLY A 30 -0.02 -4.46 19.71
CA GLY A 30 0.61 -3.44 18.88
C GLY A 30 1.91 -3.85 18.19
N GLN A 31 2.41 -5.07 18.41
CA GLN A 31 3.59 -5.57 17.68
C GLN A 31 3.28 -5.71 16.18
N LYS A 32 4.27 -5.45 15.34
CA LYS A 32 4.13 -5.52 13.88
C LYS A 32 4.07 -6.96 13.42
N ALA A 33 3.21 -7.22 12.44
CA ALA A 33 3.03 -8.53 11.84
C ALA A 33 2.92 -8.43 10.32
N VAL A 34 3.55 -9.39 9.65
CA VAL A 34 3.36 -9.69 8.23
C VAL A 34 2.79 -11.09 8.13
N VAL A 35 1.70 -11.25 7.38
CA VAL A 35 1.03 -12.53 7.15
C VAL A 35 1.12 -12.87 5.67
N LYS A 36 1.78 -13.98 5.35
CA LYS A 36 1.80 -14.60 4.02
C LYS A 36 0.68 -15.64 3.94
N ILE A 37 -0.37 -15.32 3.20
CA ILE A 37 -1.49 -16.22 2.97
C ILE A 37 -1.21 -17.06 1.72
N THR A 38 -1.17 -18.38 1.91
CA THR A 38 -0.81 -19.39 0.91
C THR A 38 -2.01 -20.27 0.53
N GLY A 39 -1.85 -21.18 -0.43
CA GLY A 39 -2.92 -22.09 -0.86
C GLY A 39 -3.99 -21.42 -1.75
N ILE A 40 -3.72 -20.21 -2.23
CA ILE A 40 -4.58 -19.49 -3.16
C ILE A 40 -4.19 -19.89 -4.58
N LYS A 41 -5.15 -20.38 -5.35
CA LYS A 41 -4.94 -20.73 -6.76
C LYS A 41 -5.65 -19.71 -7.65
N PRO A 42 -4.91 -18.87 -8.39
CA PRO A 42 -5.51 -17.95 -9.34
C PRO A 42 -6.32 -18.70 -10.40
N PHE A 43 -7.46 -18.13 -10.79
CA PHE A 43 -8.32 -18.72 -11.82
C PHE A 43 -9.03 -17.68 -12.68
N PHE A 44 -9.54 -18.12 -13.83
CA PHE A 44 -10.58 -17.46 -14.63
C PHE A 44 -11.47 -18.54 -15.26
N ASP A 45 -12.63 -18.14 -15.77
CA ASP A 45 -13.61 -19.06 -16.32
C ASP A 45 -13.78 -18.81 -17.83
N VAL A 46 -14.11 -19.86 -18.58
CA VAL A 46 -14.28 -19.85 -20.03
C VAL A 46 -15.66 -20.39 -20.37
N GLU A 47 -16.47 -19.65 -21.13
CA GLU A 47 -17.80 -20.11 -21.55
C GLU A 47 -17.66 -21.24 -22.56
N VAL A 48 -18.41 -22.33 -22.36
CA VAL A 48 -18.46 -23.44 -23.33
C VAL A 48 -19.47 -23.09 -24.42
N PRO A 49 -19.06 -23.06 -25.71
CA PRO A 49 -19.98 -22.79 -26.81
C PRO A 49 -21.09 -23.84 -26.90
N GLU A 50 -22.32 -23.40 -27.14
CA GLU A 50 -23.49 -24.30 -27.25
C GLU A 50 -23.39 -25.21 -28.48
N GLU A 51 -22.71 -24.75 -29.54
CA GLU A 51 -22.54 -25.47 -30.79
C GLU A 51 -21.40 -26.50 -30.77
N MET A 52 -20.64 -26.59 -29.67
CA MET A 52 -19.45 -27.45 -29.57
C MET A 52 -19.55 -28.43 -28.40
N PRO A 53 -19.34 -29.75 -28.63
CA PRO A 53 -19.26 -30.71 -27.53
C PRO A 53 -18.15 -30.35 -26.55
N LEU A 54 -18.44 -30.48 -25.25
CA LEU A 54 -17.53 -30.14 -24.16
C LEU A 54 -16.15 -30.82 -24.29
N SER A 55 -16.11 -32.09 -24.71
CA SER A 55 -14.87 -32.84 -24.90
C SER A 55 -13.98 -32.22 -25.98
N THR A 56 -14.56 -31.88 -27.13
CA THR A 56 -13.87 -31.21 -28.24
C THR A 56 -13.36 -29.84 -27.82
N PHE A 57 -14.21 -29.07 -27.13
CA PHE A 57 -13.82 -27.75 -26.64
C PHE A 57 -12.69 -27.81 -25.61
N LYS A 58 -12.72 -28.80 -24.70
CA LYS A 58 -11.63 -29.05 -23.75
C LYS A 58 -10.30 -29.33 -24.44
N ILE A 59 -10.28 -30.18 -25.47
CA ILE A 59 -9.04 -30.49 -26.22
C ILE A 59 -8.49 -29.21 -26.86
N ARG A 60 -9.36 -28.42 -27.51
CA ARG A 60 -8.96 -27.12 -28.09
C ARG A 60 -8.38 -26.18 -27.03
N LEU A 61 -9.03 -26.07 -25.88
CA LEU A 61 -8.62 -25.21 -24.79
C LEU A 61 -7.28 -25.65 -24.18
N VAL A 62 -7.11 -26.95 -23.93
CA VAL A 62 -5.85 -27.53 -23.42
C VAL A 62 -4.70 -27.26 -24.40
N ASN A 63 -4.92 -27.37 -25.71
CA ASN A 63 -3.89 -27.08 -26.71
C ASN A 63 -3.45 -25.61 -26.71
N ILE A 64 -4.39 -24.68 -26.57
CA ILE A 64 -4.06 -23.24 -26.45
C ILE A 64 -3.22 -23.02 -25.19
N LEU A 65 -3.70 -23.50 -24.04
CA LEU A 65 -3.08 -23.28 -22.74
C LEU A 65 -1.69 -23.94 -22.62
N SER A 66 -1.53 -25.17 -23.11
CA SER A 66 -0.25 -25.89 -23.04
C SER A 66 0.81 -25.26 -23.93
N ASN A 67 0.43 -24.75 -25.11
CA ASN A 67 1.32 -24.00 -25.99
C ASN A 67 1.75 -22.67 -25.36
N THR A 68 0.81 -21.94 -24.75
CA THR A 68 1.10 -20.66 -24.08
C THR A 68 1.95 -20.83 -22.82
N LEU A 69 1.62 -21.80 -21.96
CA LEU A 69 2.27 -22.00 -20.66
C LEU A 69 3.43 -23.00 -20.70
N LYS A 70 3.75 -23.54 -21.89
CA LYS A 70 4.84 -24.50 -22.12
C LYS A 70 4.70 -25.79 -21.30
N GLY A 71 3.47 -26.31 -21.20
CA GLY A 71 3.20 -27.58 -20.55
C GLY A 71 1.82 -27.66 -19.88
N THR A 72 1.35 -28.89 -19.70
CA THR A 72 0.05 -29.18 -19.07
C THR A 72 0.10 -29.18 -17.54
N SER A 73 1.28 -29.27 -16.93
CA SER A 73 1.46 -29.22 -15.47
C SER A 73 1.26 -27.83 -14.86
N LYS A 74 1.14 -26.78 -15.69
CA LYS A 74 1.03 -25.38 -15.27
C LYS A 74 -0.39 -24.92 -14.96
N PHE A 75 -1.39 -25.72 -15.32
CA PHE A 75 -2.78 -25.38 -15.12
C PHE A 75 -3.64 -26.61 -14.81
N GLY A 76 -4.71 -26.39 -14.06
CA GLY A 76 -5.82 -27.33 -13.90
C GLY A 76 -7.06 -26.81 -14.62
N ILE A 77 -7.97 -27.72 -14.96
CA ILE A 77 -9.28 -27.38 -15.51
C ILE A 77 -10.38 -28.04 -14.69
N GLU A 78 -11.47 -27.31 -14.47
CA GLU A 78 -12.65 -27.79 -13.75
C GLU A 78 -13.91 -27.39 -14.51
N ASN A 79 -14.88 -28.30 -14.64
CA ASN A 79 -16.17 -27.97 -15.21
C ASN A 79 -17.05 -27.32 -14.13
N ILE A 80 -17.62 -26.16 -14.43
CA ILE A 80 -18.54 -25.48 -13.51
C ILE A 80 -19.82 -25.06 -14.25
N SER A 81 -20.88 -24.84 -13.49
CA SER A 81 -22.13 -24.29 -14.00
C SER A 81 -22.45 -23.01 -13.24
N ALA A 82 -22.61 -21.90 -13.97
CA ALA A 82 -22.81 -20.57 -13.40
C ALA A 82 -23.76 -19.73 -14.25
N PHE A 83 -24.39 -18.72 -13.64
CA PHE A 83 -25.17 -17.74 -14.38
C PHE A 83 -24.24 -16.76 -15.10
N PRO A 84 -24.49 -16.45 -16.38
CA PRO A 84 -23.77 -15.39 -17.06
C PRO A 84 -23.98 -14.05 -16.36
N LEU A 85 -22.93 -13.22 -16.32
CA LEU A 85 -23.00 -11.90 -15.69
C LEU A 85 -23.84 -10.91 -16.51
N GLN A 86 -23.84 -11.04 -17.85
CA GLN A 86 -24.51 -10.13 -18.76
C GLN A 86 -25.88 -10.66 -19.18
N GLY A 87 -26.92 -9.86 -18.95
CA GLY A 87 -28.30 -10.21 -19.25
C GLY A 87 -28.99 -10.96 -18.11
N TYR A 88 -30.29 -11.14 -18.25
CA TYR A 88 -31.09 -11.93 -17.33
C TYR A 88 -31.18 -13.37 -17.84
N HIS A 89 -30.75 -14.32 -17.02
CA HIS A 89 -30.76 -15.75 -17.36
C HIS A 89 -31.46 -16.53 -16.25
N THR A 90 -32.41 -17.37 -16.62
CA THR A 90 -33.09 -18.28 -15.68
C THR A 90 -32.34 -19.60 -15.50
N GLU A 91 -31.39 -19.90 -16.40
CA GLU A 91 -30.60 -21.13 -16.39
C GLU A 91 -29.10 -20.83 -16.31
N LYS A 92 -28.37 -21.76 -15.71
CA LYS A 92 -26.91 -21.68 -15.64
C LYS A 92 -26.30 -22.21 -16.94
N LYS A 93 -25.27 -21.53 -17.42
CA LYS A 93 -24.44 -22.00 -18.53
C LYS A 93 -23.25 -22.82 -18.03
N LEU A 94 -22.71 -23.64 -18.92
CA LEU A 94 -21.51 -24.43 -18.66
C LEU A 94 -20.26 -23.58 -18.91
N TYR A 95 -19.34 -23.62 -17.96
CA TYR A 95 -18.02 -23.00 -18.06
C TYR A 95 -16.93 -24.01 -17.74
N ILE A 96 -15.72 -23.74 -18.25
CA ILE A 96 -14.49 -24.40 -17.82
C ILE A 96 -13.68 -23.38 -17.03
N ARG A 97 -13.45 -23.67 -15.75
CA ARG A 97 -12.53 -22.93 -14.90
C ARG A 97 -11.11 -23.34 -15.17
N ILE A 98 -10.25 -22.37 -15.48
CA ILE A 98 -8.82 -22.53 -15.65
C ILE A 98 -8.12 -22.05 -14.38
N ILE A 99 -7.40 -22.96 -13.73
CA ILE A 99 -6.69 -22.72 -12.47
C ILE A 99 -5.20 -22.74 -12.75
N THR A 100 -4.45 -21.73 -12.30
CA THR A 100 -2.99 -21.66 -12.42
C THR A 100 -2.33 -21.60 -11.04
N TRP A 101 -1.01 -21.73 -11.00
CA TRP A 101 -0.23 -21.65 -9.76
C TRP A 101 0.07 -20.23 -9.34
N ASN A 102 0.36 -19.37 -10.31
CA ASN A 102 0.66 -17.96 -10.10
C ASN A 102 -0.16 -17.08 -11.05
N GLN A 103 -0.10 -15.78 -10.78
CA GLN A 103 -0.87 -14.76 -11.46
C GLN A 103 -0.35 -14.43 -12.85
N PHE A 104 0.96 -14.58 -13.09
CA PHE A 104 1.57 -14.33 -14.39
C PHE A 104 1.10 -15.36 -15.42
N ASP A 105 1.10 -16.64 -15.05
CA ASP A 105 0.55 -17.72 -15.87
C ASP A 105 -0.95 -17.51 -16.12
N ARG A 106 -1.71 -17.09 -15.09
CA ARG A 106 -3.13 -16.74 -15.25
C ARG A 106 -3.31 -15.66 -16.33
N TYR A 107 -2.53 -14.58 -16.23
CA TYR A 107 -2.61 -13.44 -17.15
C TYR A 107 -2.32 -13.87 -18.59
N ASN A 108 -1.23 -14.61 -18.82
CA ASN A 108 -0.85 -15.07 -20.15
C ASN A 108 -1.87 -16.05 -20.74
N ALA A 109 -2.36 -17.00 -19.94
CA ALA A 109 -3.40 -17.94 -20.34
C ALA A 109 -4.70 -17.21 -20.72
N LEU A 110 -5.16 -16.29 -19.88
CA LEU A 110 -6.37 -15.51 -20.14
C LEU A 110 -6.22 -14.67 -21.41
N LYS A 111 -5.07 -14.03 -21.61
CA LYS A 111 -4.78 -13.25 -22.82
C LYS A 111 -4.84 -14.13 -24.08
N ALA A 112 -4.17 -15.29 -24.07
CA ALA A 112 -4.16 -16.20 -25.22
C ALA A 112 -5.55 -16.74 -25.57
N VAL A 113 -6.37 -17.05 -24.55
CA VAL A 113 -7.77 -17.48 -24.76
C VAL A 113 -8.61 -16.38 -25.41
N ARG A 114 -8.46 -15.13 -24.95
CA ARG A 114 -9.16 -13.98 -25.55
C ARG A 114 -8.69 -13.67 -26.97
N GLU A 115 -7.40 -13.81 -27.26
CA GLU A 115 -6.82 -13.57 -28.59
C GLU A 115 -7.43 -14.48 -29.67
N VAL A 116 -7.86 -15.70 -29.32
CA VAL A 116 -8.55 -16.62 -30.24
C VAL A 116 -10.07 -16.47 -30.24
N GLY A 117 -10.61 -15.39 -29.65
CA GLY A 117 -12.04 -15.04 -29.67
C GLY A 117 -12.92 -15.87 -28.73
N ILE A 118 -12.35 -16.61 -27.78
CA ILE A 118 -13.12 -17.38 -26.82
C ILE A 118 -13.64 -16.45 -25.70
N ARG A 119 -14.92 -16.61 -25.35
CA ARG A 119 -15.57 -15.84 -24.27
C ARG A 119 -15.09 -16.28 -22.89
N THR A 120 -14.80 -15.31 -22.04
CA THR A 120 -14.28 -15.52 -20.68
C THR A 120 -15.16 -14.84 -19.62
N ALA A 121 -15.03 -15.28 -18.38
CA ALA A 121 -15.66 -14.72 -17.19
C ALA A 121 -14.72 -14.82 -15.98
N SER A 122 -14.99 -14.10 -14.89
CA SER A 122 -14.12 -14.05 -13.71
C SER A 122 -12.66 -13.68 -14.07
N ASP A 123 -12.51 -12.73 -14.98
CA ASP A 123 -11.40 -12.60 -15.91
C ASP A 123 -10.73 -11.22 -15.83
N ASP A 124 -10.49 -10.75 -14.61
CA ASP A 124 -9.74 -9.51 -14.36
C ASP A 124 -8.36 -9.57 -15.05
N LEU A 125 -8.14 -8.73 -16.06
CA LEU A 125 -6.88 -8.65 -16.80
C LEU A 125 -5.80 -7.87 -16.06
N THR A 126 -6.15 -7.06 -15.06
CA THR A 126 -5.19 -6.24 -14.32
C THR A 126 -4.46 -7.09 -13.28
N PRO A 127 -3.15 -7.34 -13.43
CA PRO A 127 -2.41 -8.17 -12.50
C PRO A 127 -1.97 -7.41 -11.23
N ILE A 128 -2.35 -6.16 -11.04
CA ILE A 128 -1.83 -5.33 -9.94
C ILE A 128 -2.76 -5.35 -8.71
N TYR A 129 -4.02 -5.77 -8.88
CA TYR A 129 -5.06 -5.71 -7.84
C TYR A 129 -5.83 -7.02 -7.70
N TYR A 130 -5.15 -8.14 -7.91
CA TYR A 130 -5.82 -9.45 -7.92
C TYR A 130 -6.24 -9.89 -6.53
N TYR A 131 -5.59 -9.38 -5.47
CA TYR A 131 -6.05 -9.54 -4.10
C TYR A 131 -7.53 -9.22 -3.91
N ARG A 132 -8.11 -8.30 -4.69
CA ARG A 132 -9.54 -7.95 -4.60
C ARG A 132 -10.42 -9.11 -5.01
N LYS A 133 -10.07 -9.80 -6.10
CA LYS A 133 -10.75 -11.02 -6.50
C LYS A 133 -10.56 -12.08 -5.43
N VAL A 134 -9.33 -12.32 -4.98
CA VAL A 134 -9.04 -13.33 -3.95
C VAL A 134 -9.85 -13.09 -2.69
N ALA A 135 -9.85 -11.86 -2.16
CA ALA A 135 -10.58 -11.50 -0.96
C ALA A 135 -12.10 -11.69 -1.13
N ARG A 136 -12.67 -11.38 -2.30
CA ARG A 136 -14.07 -11.66 -2.59
C ARG A 136 -14.37 -13.15 -2.64
N GLU A 137 -13.62 -13.91 -3.43
CA GLU A 137 -13.85 -15.35 -3.64
C GLU A 137 -13.63 -16.17 -2.37
N LYS A 138 -12.71 -15.72 -1.50
CA LYS A 138 -12.34 -16.39 -0.26
C LYS A 138 -12.95 -15.74 0.99
N ARG A 139 -13.71 -14.65 0.83
CA ARG A 139 -14.29 -13.83 1.91
C ARG A 139 -13.27 -13.42 2.96
N LEU A 140 -12.07 -13.01 2.51
CA LEU A 140 -10.98 -12.67 3.42
C LEU A 140 -11.20 -11.28 4.03
N PRO A 141 -11.14 -11.14 5.35
CA PRO A 141 -11.12 -9.83 6.01
C PRO A 141 -9.79 -9.11 5.73
N LEU A 142 -9.88 -7.96 5.06
CA LEU A 142 -8.73 -7.11 4.73
C LEU A 142 -8.64 -5.85 5.60
N SER A 143 -9.62 -5.58 6.46
CA SER A 143 -9.72 -4.35 7.25
C SER A 143 -10.45 -4.55 8.59
N SER A 144 -10.38 -5.76 9.14
CA SER A 144 -10.94 -6.11 10.45
C SER A 144 -10.03 -7.10 11.15
N TRP A 145 -10.22 -7.32 12.46
CA TRP A 145 -9.44 -8.33 13.17
C TRP A 145 -9.60 -9.73 12.56
N VAL A 146 -8.50 -10.47 12.62
CA VAL A 146 -8.36 -11.80 12.05
C VAL A 146 -7.73 -12.73 13.07
N THR A 147 -8.23 -13.95 13.10
CA THR A 147 -7.68 -15.04 13.91
C THR A 147 -6.96 -16.00 12.99
N LEU A 148 -5.69 -16.24 13.28
CA LEU A 148 -4.86 -17.20 12.56
C LEU A 148 -4.87 -18.54 13.29
N SER A 149 -5.01 -19.63 12.56
CA SER A 149 -4.80 -20.99 13.07
C SER A 149 -3.78 -21.74 12.22
N ASN A 150 -3.19 -22.82 12.75
CA ASN A 150 -2.30 -23.72 11.99
C ASN A 150 -1.28 -22.99 11.10
N TYR A 151 -0.56 -22.04 11.69
CA TYR A 151 0.40 -21.17 11.01
C TYR A 151 1.84 -21.56 11.35
N PHE A 152 2.76 -21.23 10.45
CA PHE A 152 4.18 -21.13 10.76
C PHE A 152 4.50 -19.70 11.21
N HIS A 153 5.42 -19.56 12.16
CA HIS A 153 5.81 -18.27 12.73
C HIS A 153 7.32 -18.16 12.86
N GLU A 154 7.86 -17.00 12.48
CA GLU A 154 9.25 -16.60 12.73
C GLU A 154 9.35 -15.09 12.99
N TYR A 155 10.55 -14.62 13.30
CA TYR A 155 10.87 -13.20 13.43
C TYR A 155 11.70 -12.72 12.24
N ILE A 156 11.38 -11.55 11.71
CA ILE A 156 12.16 -10.87 10.68
C ILE A 156 12.73 -9.54 11.20
N GLN A 157 13.46 -8.83 10.34
CA GLN A 157 14.11 -7.56 10.67
C GLN A 157 13.15 -6.56 11.36
N GLY A 158 13.67 -5.80 12.34
CA GLY A 158 12.89 -4.82 13.08
C GLY A 158 11.95 -5.41 14.13
N GLY A 159 12.14 -6.68 14.53
CA GLY A 159 11.29 -7.33 15.54
C GLY A 159 9.87 -7.63 15.05
N THR A 160 9.66 -7.62 13.72
CA THR A 160 8.37 -7.88 13.10
C THR A 160 8.09 -9.39 13.10
N HIS A 161 6.87 -9.78 13.46
CA HIS A 161 6.42 -11.16 13.37
C HIS A 161 6.10 -11.52 11.92
N LEU A 162 6.63 -12.62 11.41
CA LEU A 162 6.22 -13.18 10.13
C LEU A 162 5.40 -14.44 10.36
N PHE A 163 4.19 -14.46 9.81
CA PHE A 163 3.31 -15.62 9.79
C PHE A 163 3.18 -16.14 8.37
N GLN A 164 3.22 -17.44 8.20
CA GLN A 164 2.79 -18.10 6.97
C GLN A 164 1.61 -19.01 7.29
N VAL A 165 0.50 -18.79 6.59
CA VAL A 165 -0.79 -19.44 6.89
C VAL A 165 -1.46 -19.88 5.60
N SER A 166 -2.23 -20.97 5.64
CA SER A 166 -3.11 -21.34 4.53
C SER A 166 -4.33 -20.41 4.49
N VAL A 167 -4.85 -20.12 3.31
CA VAL A 167 -6.06 -19.30 3.12
C VAL A 167 -7.26 -19.77 3.95
N ASN A 168 -7.38 -21.07 4.21
CA ASN A 168 -8.47 -21.62 5.01
C ASN A 168 -8.30 -21.38 6.52
N ASN A 169 -7.12 -20.96 6.96
CA ASN A 169 -6.79 -20.71 8.36
C ASN A 169 -6.61 -19.21 8.67
N TYR A 170 -6.98 -18.35 7.72
CA TYR A 170 -7.06 -16.91 7.90
C TYR A 170 -8.54 -16.53 8.00
N ASN A 171 -9.05 -16.36 9.22
CA ASN A 171 -10.47 -16.23 9.47
C ASN A 171 -10.80 -14.90 10.16
N PRO A 172 -12.00 -14.33 9.94
CA PRO A 172 -12.46 -13.20 10.74
C PRO A 172 -12.50 -13.58 12.22
N THR A 173 -12.11 -12.65 13.07
CA THR A 173 -12.28 -12.79 14.52
C THR A 173 -13.77 -12.92 14.87
N SER A 174 -14.09 -13.81 15.82
CA SER A 174 -15.48 -14.14 16.16
C SER A 174 -16.16 -13.02 16.96
N GLU A 175 -17.49 -12.96 16.96
CA GLU A 175 -18.23 -12.01 17.81
C GLU A 175 -17.97 -12.26 19.31
N ASP A 176 -17.80 -13.53 19.70
CA ASP A 176 -17.47 -13.90 21.08
C ASP A 176 -16.11 -13.29 21.51
N ASP A 177 -15.13 -13.27 20.61
CA ASP A 177 -13.83 -12.62 20.87
C ASP A 177 -13.97 -11.10 21.03
N TYR A 178 -14.82 -10.44 20.22
CA TYR A 178 -15.11 -9.01 20.39
C TYR A 178 -15.83 -8.71 21.70
N ASN A 179 -16.58 -9.66 22.25
CA ASN A 179 -17.26 -9.54 23.53
C ASN A 179 -16.40 -10.01 24.72
N ASN A 180 -15.18 -10.51 24.47
CA ASN A 180 -14.32 -11.03 25.51
C ASN A 180 -13.76 -9.89 26.39
N PRO A 181 -14.09 -9.82 27.69
CA PRO A 181 -13.70 -8.71 28.55
C PRO A 181 -12.18 -8.56 28.75
N LEU A 182 -11.38 -9.61 28.46
CA LEU A 182 -9.93 -9.56 28.63
C LEU A 182 -9.24 -8.71 27.56
N PHE A 183 -9.80 -8.64 26.36
CA PHE A 183 -9.11 -8.04 25.22
C PHE A 183 -10.00 -7.30 24.21
N SER A 184 -11.32 -7.27 24.42
CA SER A 184 -12.28 -6.52 23.59
C SER A 184 -11.88 -5.05 23.40
N LEU A 185 -11.40 -4.40 24.46
CA LEU A 185 -10.95 -3.01 24.39
C LEU A 185 -9.77 -2.83 23.41
N ALA A 186 -8.83 -3.77 23.39
CA ALA A 186 -7.69 -3.75 22.47
C ALA A 186 -8.08 -4.08 21.02
N LEU A 187 -9.23 -4.75 20.82
CA LEU A 187 -9.82 -4.94 19.49
C LEU A 187 -10.56 -3.68 19.02
N LEU A 188 -11.26 -2.98 19.92
CA LEU A 188 -12.02 -1.76 19.60
C LEU A 188 -11.11 -0.54 19.35
N ARG A 189 -10.06 -0.40 20.17
CA ARG A 189 -9.03 0.64 20.03
C ARG A 189 -7.70 -0.02 19.74
N ASP A 190 -7.52 -0.37 18.47
CA ASP A 190 -6.29 -0.98 18.02
C ASP A 190 -5.09 -0.03 18.21
N ARG A 191 -3.91 -0.62 18.29
CA ARG A 191 -2.64 0.11 18.42
C ARG A 191 -2.04 0.45 17.06
N THR A 192 -2.86 0.94 16.13
CA THR A 192 -2.34 1.54 14.88
C THR A 192 -1.61 2.84 15.20
N LEU A 193 -0.34 2.88 14.83
CA LEU A 193 0.54 4.02 15.04
C LEU A 193 0.52 4.93 13.82
N VAL A 194 0.16 6.19 14.03
CA VAL A 194 0.04 7.22 12.99
C VAL A 194 1.20 8.21 13.14
N LEU A 195 1.97 8.41 12.07
CA LEU A 195 2.97 9.45 11.95
C LEU A 195 2.41 10.60 11.11
N THR A 196 2.28 11.80 11.65
CA THR A 196 2.09 13.00 10.85
C THR A 196 3.43 13.69 10.65
N TRP A 197 3.63 14.33 9.49
CA TRP A 197 4.91 14.96 9.17
C TRP A 197 4.73 16.16 8.23
N ASP A 198 5.73 17.05 8.27
CA ASP A 198 5.83 18.26 7.44
C ASP A 198 7.33 18.62 7.28
N ILE A 199 7.70 19.27 6.19
CA ILE A 199 9.08 19.75 5.97
C ILE A 199 9.13 21.27 5.87
N GLU A 200 10.25 21.84 6.29
CA GLU A 200 10.58 23.23 5.96
C GLU A 200 11.79 23.28 5.03
N THR A 201 11.68 24.15 4.05
CA THR A 201 12.72 24.35 3.04
C THR A 201 13.12 25.81 2.94
N TYR A 202 14.37 26.05 2.57
CA TYR A 202 14.96 27.36 2.35
C TYR A 202 15.55 27.41 0.94
N SER A 203 15.63 28.58 0.31
CA SER A 203 16.35 28.70 -0.95
C SER A 203 16.97 30.07 -1.21
N SER A 204 18.23 30.08 -1.65
CA SER A 204 18.92 31.30 -2.08
C SER A 204 18.62 31.75 -3.52
N LEU A 205 17.58 31.22 -4.17
CA LEU A 205 17.24 31.49 -5.58
C LEU A 205 16.76 32.94 -5.84
N GLY A 206 16.52 33.72 -4.78
CA GLY A 206 16.04 35.10 -4.78
C GLY A 206 14.55 35.23 -4.49
N LEU A 207 14.13 36.43 -4.06
CA LEU A 207 12.76 36.77 -3.66
C LEU A 207 11.71 36.32 -4.68
N GLY A 208 10.67 35.63 -4.19
CA GLY A 208 9.52 35.19 -4.99
C GLY A 208 9.70 33.86 -5.74
N LYS A 209 10.86 33.19 -5.62
CA LYS A 209 11.05 31.84 -6.17
C LYS A 209 10.87 30.78 -5.09
N PHE A 210 10.00 29.81 -5.36
CA PHE A 210 9.78 28.69 -4.46
C PHE A 210 10.97 27.72 -4.44
N PRO A 211 11.37 27.19 -3.26
CA PRO A 211 12.37 26.14 -3.17
C PRO A 211 11.97 24.92 -4.03
N THR A 212 12.91 24.42 -4.83
CA THR A 212 12.68 23.27 -5.71
C THR A 212 13.73 22.19 -5.47
N ALA A 213 13.32 20.93 -5.53
CA ALA A 213 14.21 19.81 -5.23
C ALA A 213 15.41 19.69 -6.20
N GLN A 214 15.28 20.22 -7.42
CA GLN A 214 16.31 20.16 -8.45
C GLN A 214 17.44 21.16 -8.23
N SER A 215 17.14 22.29 -7.60
CA SER A 215 18.11 23.35 -7.36
C SER A 215 19.12 22.94 -6.28
N ASP A 216 20.40 23.25 -6.49
CA ASP A 216 21.42 23.17 -5.44
C ASP A 216 21.26 24.24 -4.37
N GLU A 217 20.61 25.34 -4.72
CA GLU A 217 20.36 26.49 -3.86
C GLU A 217 19.13 26.32 -2.97
N SER A 218 18.36 25.24 -3.13
CA SER A 218 17.19 24.94 -2.28
C SER A 218 17.52 23.79 -1.35
N ASN A 219 17.23 23.92 -0.06
CA ASN A 219 17.55 22.90 0.94
C ASN A 219 16.36 22.62 1.83
N VAL A 220 16.18 21.35 2.22
CA VAL A 220 15.38 21.00 3.39
C VAL A 220 16.27 21.15 4.61
N PHE A 221 15.80 21.92 5.58
CA PHE A 221 16.55 22.26 6.80
C PHE A 221 15.82 21.81 8.07
N MET A 222 14.51 21.53 7.97
CA MET A 222 13.70 21.00 9.07
C MET A 222 12.74 19.90 8.58
N ILE A 223 12.56 18.86 9.41
CA ILE A 223 11.47 17.89 9.28
C ILE A 223 10.82 17.74 10.66
N CYS A 224 9.54 18.05 10.73
CA CYS A 224 8.75 17.89 11.95
C CYS A 224 7.88 16.64 11.84
N MET A 225 7.77 15.91 12.95
CA MET A 225 6.99 14.69 13.06
C MET A 225 6.20 14.69 14.36
N SER A 226 4.94 14.26 14.30
CA SER A 226 4.19 13.90 15.51
C SER A 226 3.62 12.49 15.39
N VAL A 227 3.67 11.75 16.49
CA VAL A 227 3.34 10.33 16.53
C VAL A 227 2.15 10.12 17.44
N HIS A 228 1.12 9.45 16.97
CA HIS A 228 -0.15 9.28 17.68
C HIS A 228 -0.62 7.83 17.63
N TRP A 229 -1.37 7.39 18.64
CA TRP A 229 -2.30 6.28 18.44
C TRP A 229 -3.49 6.78 17.63
N LYS A 230 -4.02 5.99 16.69
CA LYS A 230 -5.07 6.48 15.77
C LYS A 230 -6.30 7.08 16.49
N ASP A 231 -6.61 6.57 17.69
CA ASP A 231 -7.78 6.94 18.49
C ASP A 231 -7.44 7.86 19.68
N ASP A 232 -6.23 8.43 19.73
CA ASP A 232 -5.80 9.37 20.76
C ASP A 232 -5.42 10.72 20.13
N PRO A 233 -6.06 11.83 20.51
CA PRO A 233 -5.70 13.15 19.99
C PRO A 233 -4.35 13.66 20.51
N ASN A 234 -3.80 13.07 21.59
CA ASN A 234 -2.54 13.52 22.16
C ASN A 234 -1.37 12.78 21.51
N PRO A 235 -0.31 13.52 21.10
CA PRO A 235 0.88 12.89 20.57
C PRO A 235 1.62 12.09 21.66
N LEU A 236 2.07 10.89 21.29
CA LEU A 236 3.02 10.10 22.06
C LEU A 236 4.41 10.73 22.05
N LYS A 237 4.80 11.28 20.90
CA LYS A 237 6.08 11.95 20.66
C LYS A 237 5.92 13.03 19.61
N GLN A 238 6.63 14.13 19.82
CA GLN A 238 6.83 15.19 18.84
C GLN A 238 8.34 15.34 18.63
N ILE A 239 8.79 15.25 17.39
CA ILE A 239 10.21 15.20 17.02
C ILE A 239 10.46 16.25 15.94
N CYS A 240 11.42 17.13 16.19
CA CYS A 240 11.86 18.14 15.25
C CYS A 240 13.31 17.83 14.84
N LEU A 241 13.53 17.47 13.58
CA LEU A 241 14.85 17.28 13.01
C LEU A 241 15.27 18.58 12.34
N VAL A 242 16.41 19.13 12.73
CA VAL A 242 16.94 20.41 12.21
C VAL A 242 18.38 20.26 11.78
N ASP A 243 18.82 20.92 10.71
CA ASP A 243 20.23 20.91 10.32
C ASP A 243 21.06 22.09 10.89
N VAL A 244 20.39 23.09 11.46
CA VAL A 244 20.99 24.25 12.15
C VAL A 244 20.75 24.22 13.66
N GLU A 245 21.58 24.98 14.40
CA GLU A 245 21.39 25.16 15.83
C GLU A 245 20.03 25.81 16.10
N THR A 246 19.23 25.18 16.97
CA THR A 246 17.85 25.57 17.24
C THR A 246 17.62 25.52 18.75
N ALA A 247 16.94 26.52 19.29
CA ALA A 247 16.60 26.56 20.70
C ALA A 247 15.70 25.36 21.09
N PRO A 248 15.87 24.77 22.27
CA PRO A 248 15.02 23.68 22.71
C PRO A 248 13.60 24.17 23.00
N ASP A 249 12.61 23.37 22.61
CA ASP A 249 11.21 23.50 23.05
C ASP A 249 10.89 22.31 23.96
N PRO A 250 10.37 22.52 25.19
CA PRO A 250 10.10 21.42 26.12
C PRO A 250 9.04 20.42 25.62
N ASN A 251 8.21 20.79 24.64
CA ASN A 251 7.21 19.90 24.05
C ASN A 251 7.77 19.02 22.93
N TRP A 252 8.95 19.35 22.41
CA TRP A 252 9.55 18.69 21.26
C TRP A 252 10.89 18.04 21.59
N ILE A 253 11.13 16.87 21.02
CA ILE A 253 12.47 16.30 20.93
C ILE A 253 13.15 16.94 19.72
N THR A 254 13.97 17.96 19.96
CA THR A 254 14.78 18.60 18.91
C THR A 254 16.08 17.84 18.70
N ILE A 255 16.33 17.38 17.48
CA ILE A 255 17.55 16.66 17.07
C ILE A 255 18.30 17.51 16.05
N ILE A 256 19.44 18.06 16.47
CA ILE A 256 20.35 18.83 15.62
C ILE A 256 21.23 17.87 14.82
N CYS A 257 21.01 17.86 13.51
CA CYS A 257 21.64 16.93 12.56
C CYS A 257 22.93 17.48 11.93
N GLY A 258 23.12 18.81 11.95
CA GLY A 258 24.30 19.52 11.45
C GLY A 258 24.49 19.52 9.92
N SER A 259 23.63 18.83 9.17
CA SER A 259 23.57 18.88 7.70
C SER A 259 22.28 18.27 7.17
N GLN A 260 21.84 18.71 5.99
CA GLN A 260 20.72 18.10 5.26
C GLN A 260 20.88 16.58 5.09
N THR A 261 22.08 16.10 4.75
CA THR A 261 22.34 14.66 4.56
C THR A 261 22.05 13.87 5.83
N ASN A 262 22.46 14.38 7.00
CA ASN A 262 22.20 13.73 8.28
C ASN A 262 20.73 13.87 8.69
N LEU A 263 20.09 15.00 8.38
CA LEU A 263 18.67 15.22 8.61
C LEU A 263 17.82 14.18 7.87
N LEU A 264 18.12 13.90 6.60
CA LEU A 264 17.45 12.87 5.81
C LEU A 264 17.68 11.45 6.38
N LYS A 265 18.91 11.15 6.82
CA LYS A 265 19.23 9.87 7.49
C LYS A 265 18.50 9.74 8.84
N ALA A 266 18.43 10.81 9.62
CA ALA A 266 17.74 10.86 10.89
C ALA A 266 16.24 10.64 10.72
N PHE A 267 15.63 11.20 9.66
CA PHE A 267 14.25 10.94 9.30
C PHE A 267 13.99 9.46 9.04
N ALA A 268 14.85 8.82 8.22
CA ALA A 268 14.74 7.39 7.95
C ALA A 268 14.92 6.53 9.21
N LEU A 269 15.86 6.89 10.10
CA LEU A 269 16.08 6.22 11.37
C LEU A 269 14.88 6.38 12.33
N CYS A 270 14.28 7.57 12.41
CA CYS A 270 13.08 7.78 13.20
C CYS A 270 11.94 6.89 12.71
N ARG A 271 11.75 6.80 11.39
CA ARG A 271 10.75 5.91 10.78
C ARG A 271 11.03 4.43 11.02
N GLU A 272 12.29 4.01 10.99
CA GLU A 272 12.70 2.64 11.35
C GLU A 272 12.30 2.32 12.82
N LEU A 273 12.69 3.18 13.76
CA LEU A 273 12.46 2.97 15.18
C LEU A 273 10.97 3.07 15.58
N LEU A 274 10.22 3.95 14.92
CA LEU A 274 8.78 4.12 15.16
C LEU A 274 7.96 3.04 14.44
N SER A 275 8.38 2.63 13.25
CA SER A 275 7.65 1.71 12.36
C SER A 275 6.16 2.08 12.24
N PRO A 276 5.81 3.30 11.76
CA PRO A 276 4.41 3.73 11.70
C PRO A 276 3.59 2.86 10.74
N ASP A 277 2.33 2.61 11.08
CA ASP A 277 1.38 1.89 10.22
C ASP A 277 0.80 2.81 9.15
N ILE A 278 0.62 4.08 9.50
CA ILE A 278 0.07 5.12 8.63
C ILE A 278 0.97 6.35 8.72
N GLN A 279 1.26 6.96 7.57
CA GLN A 279 1.93 8.25 7.48
C GLN A 279 1.01 9.27 6.82
N ILE A 280 0.83 10.42 7.45
CA ILE A 280 -0.12 11.45 7.03
C ILE A 280 0.59 12.79 6.83
N GLY A 281 0.36 13.43 5.70
CA GLY A 281 0.83 14.79 5.45
C GLY A 281 -0.22 15.61 4.70
N PHE A 282 -0.10 16.93 4.74
CA PHE A 282 -0.96 17.82 3.95
C PHE A 282 -0.19 18.25 2.71
N ASN A 283 -0.64 17.87 1.51
CA ASN A 283 0.03 18.18 0.26
C ASN A 283 1.43 17.53 0.09
N ASP A 284 1.73 16.53 0.92
CA ASP A 284 3.03 15.87 0.99
C ASP A 284 3.38 15.12 -0.31
N SER A 285 2.37 14.63 -1.02
CA SER A 285 2.57 13.92 -2.29
C SER A 285 2.79 14.85 -3.49
N GLN A 286 2.57 16.16 -3.34
CA GLN A 286 2.90 17.15 -4.37
C GLN A 286 4.18 17.90 -4.07
N TYR A 287 4.55 18.02 -2.79
CA TYR A 287 5.70 18.81 -2.36
C TYR A 287 6.72 17.96 -1.60
N ASP A 288 6.42 17.60 -0.36
CA ASP A 288 7.37 17.05 0.61
C ASP A 288 8.08 15.80 0.13
N TRP A 289 7.33 14.77 -0.27
CA TRP A 289 7.91 13.53 -0.78
C TRP A 289 8.74 13.75 -2.03
N ARG A 290 8.29 14.64 -2.93
CA ARG A 290 9.07 14.97 -4.12
C ARG A 290 10.38 15.63 -3.74
N PHE A 291 10.34 16.57 -2.79
CA PHE A 291 11.53 17.27 -2.33
C PHE A 291 12.52 16.31 -1.68
N ILE A 292 12.07 15.54 -0.71
CA ILE A 292 12.88 14.57 0.05
C ILE A 292 13.47 13.51 -0.88
N VAL A 293 12.69 12.91 -1.78
CA VAL A 293 13.18 11.83 -2.65
C VAL A 293 14.20 12.34 -3.65
N GLU A 294 13.98 13.46 -4.32
CA GLU A 294 14.94 13.98 -5.30
C GLU A 294 16.23 14.47 -4.60
N LYS A 295 16.14 15.09 -3.41
CA LYS A 295 17.33 15.44 -2.62
C LYS A 295 18.10 14.22 -2.14
N ALA A 296 17.40 13.21 -1.60
CA ALA A 296 18.02 11.97 -1.17
C ALA A 296 18.73 11.24 -2.33
N LYS A 297 18.19 11.30 -3.55
CA LYS A 297 18.85 10.77 -4.75
C LYS A 297 20.12 11.53 -5.08
N LYS A 298 20.06 12.87 -5.10
CA LYS A 298 21.20 13.73 -5.42
C LYS A 298 22.35 13.55 -4.41
N LEU A 299 22.01 13.37 -3.14
CA LEU A 299 22.96 13.13 -2.06
C LEU A 299 23.40 11.66 -1.92
N GLY A 300 22.89 10.75 -2.76
CA GLY A 300 23.28 9.33 -2.74
C GLY A 300 22.81 8.55 -1.51
N VAL A 301 21.77 9.02 -0.81
CA VAL A 301 21.26 8.40 0.44
C VAL A 301 19.91 7.71 0.31
N LEU A 302 19.21 7.86 -0.83
CA LEU A 302 17.85 7.31 -1.01
C LEU A 302 17.76 5.80 -0.76
N GLU A 303 18.69 5.00 -1.29
CA GLU A 303 18.63 3.53 -1.14
C GLU A 303 18.70 3.13 0.33
N ARG A 304 19.65 3.69 1.07
CA ARG A 304 19.79 3.45 2.51
C ARG A 304 18.53 3.89 3.25
N MET A 305 18.05 5.12 3.00
CA MET A 305 16.85 5.63 3.65
C MET A 305 15.65 4.71 3.42
N PHE A 306 15.40 4.32 2.17
CA PHE A 306 14.28 3.44 1.83
C PHE A 306 14.39 2.10 2.55
N ASN A 307 15.56 1.48 2.54
CA ASN A 307 15.77 0.17 3.16
C ASN A 307 15.67 0.18 4.68
N GLN A 308 15.89 1.33 5.34
CA GLN A 308 15.62 1.50 6.78
C GLN A 308 14.12 1.66 7.07
N MET A 309 13.37 2.28 6.16
CA MET A 309 11.95 2.58 6.36
C MET A 309 11.00 1.49 5.84
N SER A 310 11.50 0.43 5.22
CA SER A 310 10.71 -0.56 4.48
C SER A 310 10.93 -1.97 5.03
N LEU A 311 9.85 -2.76 5.11
CA LEU A 311 9.93 -4.19 5.42
C LEU A 311 10.54 -5.02 4.27
N LYS A 312 10.69 -4.44 3.09
CA LYS A 312 11.22 -5.09 1.89
C LYS A 312 12.38 -4.26 1.31
N PRO A 313 13.64 -4.62 1.63
CA PRO A 313 14.80 -3.95 1.04
C PRO A 313 14.84 -4.10 -0.48
N LEU A 314 15.25 -3.04 -1.17
CA LEU A 314 15.34 -2.94 -2.63
C LEU A 314 16.59 -2.17 -3.06
N SER A 315 17.01 -2.38 -4.30
CA SER A 315 18.05 -1.57 -4.94
C SER A 315 17.49 -0.21 -5.38
N LEU A 316 18.35 0.79 -5.51
CA LEU A 316 18.00 2.13 -5.98
C LEU A 316 17.20 2.13 -7.29
N GLU A 317 17.59 1.27 -8.24
CA GLU A 317 16.87 1.10 -9.51
C GLU A 317 15.42 0.67 -9.28
N LYS A 318 15.21 -0.35 -8.45
CA LYS A 318 13.88 -0.87 -8.13
C LYS A 318 13.06 0.13 -7.32
N ILE A 319 13.68 0.87 -6.41
CA ILE A 319 13.01 1.92 -5.63
C ILE A 319 12.50 3.01 -6.58
N THR A 320 13.38 3.53 -7.44
CA THR A 320 13.04 4.61 -8.37
C THR A 320 11.96 4.17 -9.37
N LYS A 321 12.01 2.93 -9.83
CA LYS A 321 11.08 2.40 -10.83
C LYS A 321 9.71 2.02 -10.26
N TRP A 322 9.69 1.43 -9.07
CA TRP A 322 8.48 0.76 -8.55
C TRP A 322 7.91 1.35 -7.27
N GLN A 323 8.72 2.04 -6.45
CA GLN A 323 8.29 2.54 -5.14
C GLN A 323 8.06 4.05 -5.15
N TYR A 324 8.76 4.82 -5.98
CA TYR A 324 8.48 6.23 -6.16
C TYR A 324 7.37 6.45 -7.20
N GLN A 325 6.13 6.26 -6.75
CA GLN A 325 4.98 6.10 -7.63
C GLN A 325 4.29 7.43 -7.91
N TYR A 326 3.87 7.58 -9.17
CA TYR A 326 2.95 8.62 -9.60
C TYR A 326 1.55 8.05 -9.70
N ASN A 327 0.59 8.73 -9.09
CA ASN A 327 -0.82 8.36 -9.10
C ASN A 327 -1.67 9.55 -9.53
N LYS A 328 -2.55 9.34 -10.50
CA LYS A 328 -3.58 10.29 -10.91
C LYS A 328 -4.87 9.95 -10.17
N ILE A 329 -5.24 10.77 -9.20
CA ILE A 329 -6.44 10.58 -8.37
C ILE A 329 -7.55 11.46 -8.95
N LYS A 330 -8.72 10.88 -9.22
CA LYS A 330 -9.90 11.69 -9.56
C LYS A 330 -10.42 12.38 -8.30
N VAL A 331 -10.41 13.71 -8.30
CA VAL A 331 -10.91 14.57 -7.22
C VAL A 331 -11.94 15.51 -7.85
N ASN A 332 -13.22 15.21 -7.65
CA ASN A 332 -14.31 15.87 -8.37
C ASN A 332 -14.11 15.72 -9.89
N ASP A 333 -14.23 16.81 -10.65
CA ASP A 333 -14.02 16.81 -12.11
C ASP A 333 -12.56 17.02 -12.52
N MET A 334 -11.66 17.30 -11.56
CA MET A 334 -10.26 17.58 -11.83
C MET A 334 -9.34 16.43 -11.38
N PRO A 335 -8.29 16.13 -12.13
CA PRO A 335 -7.29 15.18 -11.67
C PRO A 335 -6.36 15.82 -10.63
N PHE A 336 -6.14 15.12 -9.52
CA PHE A 336 -5.08 15.40 -8.57
C PHE A 336 -3.87 14.51 -8.86
N HIS A 337 -2.69 15.10 -8.91
CA HIS A 337 -1.45 14.42 -9.24
C HIS A 337 -0.63 14.18 -7.98
N SER A 338 -0.59 12.94 -7.52
CA SER A 338 0.15 12.51 -6.33
C SER A 338 1.44 11.81 -6.75
N LYS A 339 2.56 12.12 -6.09
CA LYS A 339 3.83 11.42 -6.26
C LYS A 339 4.49 11.22 -4.90
N HIS A 340 4.56 9.98 -4.44
CA HIS A 340 5.08 9.67 -3.10
C HIS A 340 5.98 8.42 -3.13
N LEU A 341 6.74 8.23 -2.06
CA LEU A 341 7.56 7.03 -1.86
C LEU A 341 6.73 5.97 -1.13
N ASN A 342 6.28 4.95 -1.83
CA ASN A 342 5.57 3.81 -1.26
C ASN A 342 6.55 2.95 -0.45
N THR A 343 6.37 2.86 0.87
CA THR A 343 7.19 2.04 1.76
C THR A 343 6.35 0.88 2.31
N PRO A 344 6.52 -0.35 1.80
CA PRO A 344 5.76 -1.51 2.28
C PRO A 344 5.80 -1.65 3.80
N GLY A 345 4.61 -1.77 4.38
CA GLY A 345 4.32 -1.80 5.80
C GLY A 345 3.78 -0.49 6.38
N CYS A 346 3.71 0.58 5.58
CA CYS A 346 3.23 1.89 6.01
C CYS A 346 2.35 2.53 4.92
N VAL A 347 1.10 2.80 5.25
CA VAL A 347 0.14 3.43 4.33
C VAL A 347 0.34 4.95 4.34
N ALA A 348 0.70 5.53 3.19
CA ALA A 348 0.80 6.98 3.03
C ALA A 348 -0.55 7.61 2.66
N ILE A 349 -0.94 8.68 3.36
CA ILE A 349 -2.18 9.42 3.14
C ILE A 349 -1.86 10.91 3.01
N ASP A 350 -2.01 11.45 1.80
CA ASP A 350 -2.08 12.88 1.58
C ASP A 350 -3.50 13.35 1.88
N VAL A 351 -3.69 14.17 2.92
CA VAL A 351 -5.03 14.60 3.33
C VAL A 351 -5.61 15.67 2.41
N ARG A 352 -4.81 16.42 1.66
CA ARG A 352 -5.30 17.50 0.79
C ARG A 352 -6.34 16.98 -0.23
N PRO A 353 -6.09 15.93 -1.03
CA PRO A 353 -7.09 15.39 -1.95
C PRO A 353 -8.29 14.76 -1.23
N CYS A 354 -8.16 14.29 0.01
CA CYS A 354 -9.31 13.84 0.81
C CYS A 354 -10.23 15.02 1.14
N PHE A 355 -9.66 16.12 1.64
CA PHE A 355 -10.42 17.34 1.92
C PHE A 355 -11.03 17.96 0.66
N MET A 356 -10.33 17.95 -0.48
CA MET A 356 -10.90 18.41 -1.74
C MET A 356 -12.11 17.59 -2.20
N LYS A 357 -12.19 16.30 -1.82
CA LYS A 357 -13.39 15.47 -2.07
C LYS A 357 -14.51 15.77 -1.08
N LEU A 358 -14.18 15.93 0.19
CA LEU A 358 -15.15 16.26 1.24
C LEU A 358 -15.80 17.63 0.98
N TYR A 359 -14.98 18.63 0.65
CA TYR A 359 -15.38 19.99 0.33
C TYR A 359 -15.39 20.21 -1.19
N SER A 360 -16.15 19.37 -1.91
CA SER A 360 -16.09 19.30 -3.39
C SER A 360 -16.46 20.58 -4.14
N LYS A 361 -17.14 21.51 -3.47
CA LYS A 361 -17.57 22.81 -4.01
C LYS A 361 -16.65 23.97 -3.62
N ALA A 362 -15.63 23.72 -2.80
CA ALA A 362 -14.72 24.77 -2.36
C ALA A 362 -13.83 25.24 -3.51
N GLU A 363 -13.67 26.55 -3.64
CA GLU A 363 -12.75 27.17 -4.61
C GLU A 363 -11.29 27.14 -4.12
N LYS A 364 -11.09 26.98 -2.80
CA LYS A 364 -9.79 26.95 -2.14
C LYS A 364 -9.48 25.56 -1.63
N SER A 365 -8.20 25.25 -1.54
CA SER A 365 -7.71 23.96 -1.02
C SER A 365 -6.45 24.11 -0.15
N SER A 366 -6.23 25.28 0.44
CA SER A 366 -5.09 25.50 1.35
C SER A 366 -5.38 24.90 2.72
N LEU A 367 -4.33 24.63 3.49
CA LEU A 367 -4.48 24.14 4.85
C LEU A 367 -5.26 25.13 5.71
N ALA A 368 -4.90 26.43 5.67
CA ALA A 368 -5.59 27.50 6.40
C ALA A 368 -7.10 27.56 6.08
N PHE A 369 -7.48 27.37 4.81
CA PHE A 369 -8.89 27.29 4.42
C PHE A 369 -9.59 26.12 5.11
N TYR A 370 -9.03 24.91 5.05
CA TYR A 370 -9.67 23.75 5.67
C TYR A 370 -9.68 23.79 7.21
N LEU A 371 -8.66 24.38 7.84
CA LEU A 371 -8.66 24.62 9.29
C LEU A 371 -9.85 25.49 9.69
N ASN A 372 -10.07 26.60 8.97
CA ASN A 372 -11.21 27.48 9.18
C ASN A 372 -12.56 26.77 8.96
N GLU A 373 -12.70 25.99 7.88
CA GLU A 373 -13.91 25.21 7.63
C GLU A 373 -14.20 24.18 8.74
N CYS A 374 -13.15 23.69 9.41
CA CYS A 374 -13.28 22.75 10.53
C CYS A 374 -13.42 23.44 11.90
N GLY A 375 -13.45 24.78 11.96
CA GLY A 375 -13.48 25.53 13.22
C GLY A 375 -12.22 25.38 14.06
N LEU A 376 -11.09 25.06 13.44
CA LEU A 376 -9.78 24.95 14.08
C LEU A 376 -9.02 26.28 13.95
N GLU A 377 -8.14 26.55 14.92
CA GLU A 377 -7.29 27.74 14.87
C GLU A 377 -6.46 27.76 13.60
N SER A 378 -6.40 28.94 12.96
CA SER A 378 -5.60 29.14 11.76
C SER A 378 -4.11 29.09 12.09
N LYS A 379 -3.31 28.43 11.24
CA LYS A 379 -1.85 28.54 11.25
C LYS A 379 -1.46 30.00 10.93
N MET A 380 -0.52 30.58 11.67
CA MET A 380 0.18 31.77 11.21
C MET A 380 1.10 31.37 10.05
N ASP A 381 0.84 31.88 8.86
CA ASP A 381 1.71 31.65 7.70
C ASP A 381 2.95 32.53 7.83
N ILE A 382 4.13 31.92 8.00
CA ILE A 382 5.43 32.61 7.95
C ILE A 382 5.81 32.75 6.47
N TRP A 383 6.19 33.96 6.04
CA TRP A 383 6.57 34.15 4.64
C TRP A 383 7.91 33.48 4.36
N GLN A 384 8.06 32.82 3.20
CA GLN A 384 9.31 32.18 2.81
C GLN A 384 10.52 33.15 2.84
N ALA A 385 10.28 34.44 2.55
CA ALA A 385 11.29 35.49 2.60
C ALA A 385 11.71 35.91 4.02
N GLU A 386 10.99 35.48 5.05
CA GLU A 386 11.33 35.71 6.47
C GLU A 386 12.12 34.53 7.05
N LEU A 387 12.30 33.44 6.29
CA LEU A 387 13.17 32.31 6.60
C LEU A 387 14.59 32.48 6.03
N ASP A 388 14.80 33.54 5.22
CA ASP A 388 16.10 34.01 4.72
C ASP A 388 16.76 34.94 5.75
#